data_AF-A0A182IZR4-F1
#
_entry.id   AF-A0A182IZR4-F1
#
_cell.length_a   1.000
_cell.length_b   1.000
_cell.length_c   1.000
_cell.angle_alpha   90.00
_cell.angle_beta   90.00
_cell.angle_gamma   90.00
#
_symmetry.space_group_name_H-M   'P 1'
#
loop_
_entity.id
_entity.type
_entity.pdbx_description
1 polymer ?
#
loop_
_entity_poly.entity_id
_entity_poly.type
_entity_poly.pdbx_seq_one_letter_code
_entity_poly.pdbx_strand_id
1 'polypeptide(L)'
;MAKYIAQIIVLGGQIIGKAFSRALKQEIAASQEAAKRAGGGQKGQSRAAANLRTGMTLEEAQEILNVNKLDPEEVKKNYEHLFSVNDKAKGGSFYLQSKVFRAKERIDQELKEAKPPEGEKTDTGTGQQQKQ
;
A
#
# COMPACT_ATOMS: atom_id res chain seq x y z
N MET A 1 4.76 -59.23 -2.65
CA MET A 1 5.12 -58.22 -3.68
C MET A 1 4.40 -56.88 -3.46
N ALA A 2 3.06 -56.81 -3.46
CA ALA A 2 2.31 -55.56 -3.29
C ALA A 2 2.64 -54.76 -2.00
N LYS A 3 2.93 -55.45 -0.89
CA LYS A 3 3.30 -54.82 0.40
C LYS A 3 4.55 -53.95 0.31
N TYR A 4 5.54 -54.35 -0.48
CA TYR A 4 6.79 -53.60 -0.64
C TYR A 4 6.63 -52.37 -1.54
N ILE A 5 5.82 -52.49 -2.61
CA ILE A 5 5.48 -51.37 -3.49
C ILE A 5 4.69 -50.30 -2.71
N ALA A 6 3.72 -50.72 -1.89
CA ALA A 6 2.97 -49.81 -1.03
C ALA A 6 3.89 -49.09 -0.01
N GLN A 7 4.86 -49.80 0.58
CA GLN A 7 5.83 -49.18 1.49
C GLN A 7 6.73 -48.15 0.79
N ILE A 8 7.21 -48.45 -0.41
CA ILE A 8 8.04 -47.51 -1.19
C ILE A 8 7.25 -46.24 -1.54
N ILE A 9 5.98 -46.37 -1.94
CA ILE A 9 5.11 -45.24 -2.27
C ILE A 9 4.84 -44.37 -1.03
N VAL A 10 4.49 -44.99 0.10
CA VAL A 10 4.23 -44.25 1.36
C VAL A 10 5.48 -43.53 1.85
N LEU A 11 6.64 -44.20 1.81
CA LEU A 11 7.90 -43.63 2.26
C LEU A 11 8.37 -42.48 1.35
N GLY A 12 8.24 -42.64 0.03
CA GLY A 12 8.55 -41.61 -0.95
C GLY A 12 7.62 -40.39 -0.87
N GLY A 13 6.31 -40.62 -0.70
CA GLY A 13 5.32 -39.56 -0.59
C GLY A 13 5.48 -38.68 0.66
N GLN A 14 5.90 -39.26 1.79
CA GLN A 14 6.16 -38.51 3.02
C GLN A 14 7.32 -37.52 2.88
N ILE A 15 8.36 -37.88 2.11
CA ILE A 15 9.54 -37.02 1.91
C ILE A 15 9.18 -35.83 1.02
N ILE A 16 8.48 -36.08 -0.09
CA ILE A 16 8.03 -35.04 -1.04
C ILE A 16 7.02 -34.11 -0.36
N GLY A 17 6.04 -34.67 0.36
CA GLY A 17 5.05 -33.89 1.09
C GLY A 17 5.68 -32.99 2.16
N LYS A 18 6.62 -33.50 2.95
CA LYS A 18 7.34 -32.70 3.96
C LYS A 18 8.20 -31.60 3.34
N ALA A 19 8.86 -31.86 2.20
CA ALA A 19 9.65 -30.86 1.50
C ALA A 19 8.76 -29.74 0.94
N PHE A 20 7.64 -30.09 0.30
CA PHE A 20 6.68 -29.14 -0.23
C PHE A 20 6.04 -28.29 0.88
N SER A 21 5.61 -28.90 1.99
CA SER A 21 5.07 -28.16 3.14
C SER A 21 6.11 -27.22 3.77
N ARG A 22 7.39 -27.62 3.83
CA ARG A 22 8.47 -26.76 4.33
C ARG A 22 8.73 -25.57 3.40
N ALA A 23 8.77 -25.79 2.09
CA ALA A 23 8.95 -24.73 1.11
C ALA A 23 7.80 -23.71 1.16
N LEU A 24 6.55 -24.19 1.17
CA LEU A 24 5.37 -23.32 1.33
C LEU A 24 5.40 -22.54 2.64
N LYS A 25 5.73 -23.20 3.76
CA LYS A 25 5.81 -22.53 5.07
C LYS A 25 6.89 -21.45 5.09
N GLN A 26 8.04 -21.69 4.45
CA GLN A 26 9.13 -20.72 4.35
C GLN A 26 8.75 -19.54 3.47
N GLU A 27 8.13 -19.76 2.31
CA GLU A 27 7.69 -18.70 1.42
C GLU A 27 6.59 -17.84 2.06
N ILE A 28 5.61 -18.47 2.72
CA ILE A 28 4.56 -17.76 3.45
C ILE A 28 5.15 -16.97 4.62
N ALA A 29 6.11 -17.54 5.37
CA ALA A 29 6.77 -16.83 6.46
C ALA A 29 7.58 -15.63 5.94
N ALA A 30 8.38 -15.81 4.89
CA ALA A 30 9.16 -14.76 4.27
C ALA A 30 8.26 -13.65 3.67
N SER A 31 7.15 -14.03 3.03
CA SER A 31 6.15 -13.10 2.49
C SER A 31 5.42 -12.36 3.61
N GLN A 32 5.06 -13.02 4.71
CA GLN A 32 4.49 -12.36 5.89
C GLN A 32 5.47 -11.41 6.56
N GLU A 33 6.75 -11.75 6.67
CA GLU A 33 7.78 -10.88 7.25
C GLU A 33 8.05 -9.66 6.36
N ALA A 34 8.08 -9.83 5.04
CA ALA A 34 8.15 -8.71 4.09
C ALA A 34 6.90 -7.82 4.18
N ALA A 35 5.71 -8.42 4.24
CA ALA A 35 4.46 -7.70 4.42
C ALA A 35 4.44 -6.92 5.74
N LYS A 36 4.88 -7.50 6.85
CA LYS A 36 4.99 -6.84 8.16
C LYS A 36 5.92 -5.62 8.10
N ARG A 37 7.09 -5.73 7.44
CA ARG A 37 8.01 -4.61 7.25
C ARG A 37 7.41 -3.49 6.39
N ALA A 38 6.54 -3.82 5.44
CA ALA A 38 5.79 -2.85 4.63
C ALA A 38 4.52 -2.28 5.30
N GLY A 39 4.28 -2.61 6.58
CA GLY A 39 3.13 -2.14 7.36
C GLY A 39 2.06 -3.19 7.67
N GLY A 40 2.12 -4.36 7.02
CA GLY A 40 1.32 -5.55 7.32
C GLY A 40 -0.20 -5.39 7.13
N GLY A 41 -0.91 -6.52 6.99
CA GLY A 41 -2.38 -6.54 6.98
C GLY A 41 -3.03 -5.62 5.93
N GLN A 42 -4.16 -5.02 6.29
CA GLN A 42 -4.96 -4.18 5.39
C GLN A 42 -4.21 -2.90 4.95
N LYS A 43 -3.38 -2.31 5.82
CA LYS A 43 -2.57 -1.12 5.49
C LYS A 43 -1.48 -1.43 4.47
N GLY A 44 -0.79 -2.55 4.61
CA GLY A 44 0.20 -3.00 3.61
C GLY A 44 -0.43 -3.26 2.24
N GLN A 45 -1.63 -3.85 2.21
CA GLN A 45 -2.39 -4.04 0.97
C GLN A 45 -2.84 -2.71 0.34
N SER A 46 -3.31 -1.75 1.16
CA SER A 46 -3.68 -0.41 0.69
C SER A 46 -2.50 0.32 0.06
N ARG A 47 -1.33 0.31 0.71
CA ARG A 47 -0.11 0.92 0.16
C ARG A 47 0.36 0.24 -1.12
N ALA A 48 0.29 -1.09 -1.21
CA ALA A 48 0.62 -1.81 -2.44
C ALA A 48 -0.33 -1.42 -3.59
N ALA A 49 -1.64 -1.32 -3.31
CA ALA A 49 -2.62 -0.85 -4.30
C ALA A 49 -2.39 0.62 -4.69
N ALA A 50 -2.03 1.49 -3.74
CA ALA A 50 -1.68 2.90 -3.99
C ALA A 50 -0.47 3.02 -4.93
N ASN A 51 0.58 2.24 -4.67
CA ASN A 51 1.78 2.22 -5.49
C ASN A 51 1.47 1.74 -6.91
N LEU A 52 0.62 0.71 -7.06
CA LEU A 52 0.19 0.22 -8.38
C LEU A 52 -0.66 1.25 -9.15
N ARG A 53 -1.55 1.99 -8.47
CA ARG A 53 -2.40 3.02 -9.10
C ARG A 53 -1.60 4.22 -9.58
N THR A 54 -0.63 4.66 -8.79
CA THR A 54 0.19 5.85 -9.09
C THR A 54 1.43 5.52 -9.92
N GLY A 55 1.85 4.25 -9.90
CA GLY A 55 3.02 3.75 -10.60
C GLY A 55 4.35 4.13 -9.92
N MET A 56 4.33 4.43 -8.62
CA MET A 56 5.52 4.77 -7.83
C MET A 56 5.31 4.52 -6.33
N THR A 57 6.40 4.40 -5.57
CA THR A 57 6.36 4.27 -4.10
C THR A 57 6.16 5.63 -3.42
N LEU A 58 5.94 5.61 -2.10
CA LEU A 58 5.85 6.85 -1.31
C LEU A 58 7.20 7.58 -1.33
N GLU A 59 8.29 6.84 -1.20
CA GLU A 59 9.65 7.36 -1.18
C GLU A 59 9.98 8.04 -2.51
N GLU A 60 9.67 7.39 -3.65
CA GLU A 60 9.82 8.00 -4.97
C GLU A 60 8.98 9.28 -5.12
N ALA A 61 7.76 9.29 -4.59
CA ALA A 61 6.90 10.47 -4.63
C ALA A 61 7.48 11.63 -3.80
N GLN A 62 8.08 11.33 -2.65
CA GLN A 62 8.77 12.30 -1.80
C GLN A 62 10.00 12.89 -2.49
N GLU A 63 10.78 12.06 -3.18
CA GLU A 63 11.93 12.51 -3.97
C GLU A 63 11.51 13.41 -5.14
N ILE A 64 10.47 13.02 -5.88
CA ILE A 64 9.94 13.82 -7.01
C ILE A 64 9.46 15.19 -6.54
N LEU A 65 8.76 15.27 -5.39
CA LEU A 65 8.31 16.55 -4.82
C LEU A 65 9.37 17.23 -3.96
N ASN A 66 10.55 16.63 -3.79
CA ASN A 66 11.63 17.13 -2.93
C ASN A 66 11.14 17.48 -1.52
N VAL A 67 10.46 16.54 -0.85
CA VAL A 67 9.92 16.72 0.51
C VAL A 67 10.39 15.60 1.45
N ASN A 68 10.92 15.99 2.61
CA ASN A 68 11.39 15.03 3.61
C ASN A 68 10.31 14.67 4.64
N LYS A 69 9.36 15.57 4.85
CA LYS A 69 8.23 15.39 5.76
C LYS A 69 6.93 15.49 4.96
N LEU A 70 5.93 14.71 5.35
CA LEU A 70 4.59 14.79 4.78
C LEU A 70 3.83 15.98 5.38
N ASP A 71 4.39 17.18 5.26
CA ASP A 71 3.72 18.43 5.63
C ASP A 71 2.85 18.90 4.46
N PRO A 72 1.52 18.99 4.61
CA PRO A 72 0.61 19.38 3.53
C PRO A 72 0.96 20.71 2.85
N GLU A 73 1.47 21.68 3.61
CA GLU A 73 1.82 23.01 3.07
C GLU A 73 3.08 22.93 2.19
N GLU A 74 4.10 22.20 2.64
CA GLU A 74 5.35 21.99 1.90
C GLU A 74 5.09 21.21 0.61
N VAL A 75 4.29 20.12 0.69
CA VAL A 75 3.87 19.31 -0.45
C VAL A 75 3.14 20.16 -1.49
N LYS A 76 2.18 20.99 -1.05
CA LYS A 76 1.41 21.86 -1.94
C LYS A 76 2.31 22.87 -2.64
N LYS A 77 3.18 23.55 -1.89
CA LYS A 77 4.11 24.55 -2.43
C LYS A 77 5.03 23.95 -3.50
N ASN A 78 5.67 22.83 -3.20
CA ASN A 78 6.61 22.20 -4.13
C ASN A 78 5.88 21.63 -5.35
N TYR A 79 4.70 21.03 -5.15
CA TYR A 79 3.84 20.58 -6.25
C TYR A 79 3.48 21.74 -7.19
N GLU A 80 2.97 22.86 -6.67
CA GLU A 80 2.57 24.00 -7.51
C GLU A 80 3.73 24.56 -8.33
N HIS A 81 4.91 24.67 -7.71
CA HIS A 81 6.13 25.09 -8.40
C HIS A 81 6.51 24.10 -9.51
N LEU A 82 6.72 22.82 -9.17
CA LEU A 82 7.17 21.79 -10.11
C LEU A 82 6.15 21.54 -11.23
N PHE A 83 4.86 21.59 -10.93
CA PHE A 83 3.80 21.42 -11.92
C PHE A 83 3.74 22.60 -12.90
N SER A 84 3.92 23.82 -12.40
CA SER A 84 3.90 25.05 -13.20
C SER A 84 5.11 25.19 -14.12
N VAL A 85 6.32 24.84 -13.66
CA VAL A 85 7.54 24.92 -14.49
C VAL A 85 7.62 23.81 -15.53
N ASN A 86 6.94 22.68 -15.32
CA ASN A 86 6.86 21.58 -16.29
C ASN A 86 5.65 21.67 -17.23
N ASP A 87 4.90 22.77 -17.21
CA ASP A 87 3.77 22.98 -18.10
C ASP A 87 4.21 22.95 -19.58
N LYS A 88 3.55 22.09 -20.38
CA LYS A 88 3.76 22.00 -21.83
C LYS A 88 3.66 23.35 -22.54
N ALA A 89 2.72 24.21 -22.13
CA ALA A 89 2.52 25.52 -22.74
C ALA A 89 3.71 26.46 -22.51
N LYS A 90 4.53 26.19 -21.49
CA LYS A 90 5.74 26.96 -21.15
C LYS A 90 7.02 26.26 -21.61
N GLY A 91 6.93 25.27 -22.50
CA GLY A 91 8.07 24.49 -22.99
C GLY A 91 8.51 23.35 -22.05
N GLY A 92 7.71 23.04 -21.04
CA GLY A 92 7.95 21.90 -20.15
C GLY A 92 7.59 20.54 -20.76
N SER A 93 7.90 19.47 -20.04
CA SER A 93 7.61 18.10 -20.46
C SER A 93 6.31 17.59 -19.84
N PHE A 94 5.37 17.15 -20.70
CA PHE A 94 4.15 16.48 -20.23
C PHE A 94 4.45 15.26 -19.36
N TYR A 95 5.51 14.52 -19.69
CA TYR A 95 5.89 13.34 -18.93
C TYR A 95 6.29 13.74 -17.50
N LEU A 96 7.13 14.77 -17.37
CA LEU A 96 7.57 15.27 -16.06
C LEU A 96 6.41 15.87 -15.28
N GLN A 97 5.56 16.68 -15.91
CA GLN A 97 4.36 17.22 -15.30
C GLN A 97 3.42 16.10 -14.80
N SER A 98 3.27 15.03 -15.60
CA SER A 98 2.47 13.86 -15.21
C SER A 98 3.10 13.11 -14.03
N LYS A 99 4.43 13.00 -13.96
CA LYS A 99 5.14 12.39 -12.82
C LYS A 99 4.96 13.20 -11.54
N VAL A 100 5.06 14.53 -11.62
CA VAL A 100 4.79 15.44 -10.50
C VAL A 100 3.34 15.29 -10.00
N PHE A 101 2.38 15.19 -10.92
CA PHE A 101 0.98 14.95 -10.58
C PHE A 101 0.77 13.61 -9.86
N ARG A 102 1.33 12.51 -10.39
CA ARG A 102 1.21 11.18 -9.77
C ARG A 102 1.88 11.11 -8.39
N ALA A 103 3.01 11.79 -8.21
CA ALA A 103 3.69 11.89 -6.93
C ALA A 103 2.79 12.57 -5.87
N LYS A 104 2.14 13.67 -6.25
CA LYS A 104 1.17 14.33 -5.36
C LYS A 104 0.02 13.41 -4.97
N GLU A 105 -0.59 12.72 -5.95
CA GLU A 105 -1.69 11.78 -5.65
C GLU A 105 -1.25 10.69 -4.66
N ARG A 106 -0.03 10.17 -4.79
CA ARG A 106 0.51 9.15 -3.89
C ARG A 106 0.68 9.66 -2.45
N ILE A 107 1.19 10.88 -2.29
CA ILE A 107 1.37 11.52 -0.98
C ILE A 107 0.01 11.89 -0.37
N ASP A 108 -0.92 12.44 -1.15
CA ASP A 108 -2.26 12.78 -0.69
C ASP A 108 -3.03 11.56 -0.19
N GLN A 109 -2.82 10.38 -0.81
CA GLN A 109 -3.39 9.13 -0.33
C GLN A 109 -2.79 8.73 1.03
N GLU A 110 -1.48 8.83 1.22
CA GLU A 110 -0.84 8.51 2.51
C GLU A 110 -1.35 9.44 3.62
N LEU A 111 -1.48 10.74 3.33
CA LEU A 111 -2.00 11.72 4.28
C LEU A 111 -3.45 11.45 4.70
N LYS A 112 -4.28 10.95 3.78
CA LYS A 112 -5.66 10.53 4.09
C LYS A 112 -5.69 9.28 4.96
N GLU A 113 -4.84 8.30 4.68
CA GLU A 113 -4.73 7.06 5.47
C GLU A 113 -4.11 7.28 6.87
N ALA A 114 -3.30 8.34 7.02
CA ALA A 114 -2.69 8.73 8.29
C ALA A 114 -3.63 9.50 9.23
N LYS A 115 -4.68 10.13 8.71
CA LYS A 115 -5.72 10.73 9.56
C LYS A 115 -6.57 9.62 10.19
N PRO A 116 -6.84 9.64 11.50
CA PRO A 116 -7.84 8.75 12.09
C PRO A 116 -9.18 8.97 11.37
N PRO A 117 -10.02 7.93 11.21
CA PRO A 117 -11.35 8.13 10.65
C PRO A 117 -12.05 9.20 11.50
N GLU A 118 -12.32 10.35 10.89
CA GLU A 118 -13.19 11.36 11.50
C GLU A 118 -14.50 10.65 11.81
N GLY A 119 -14.86 10.65 13.10
CA GLY A 119 -15.90 9.79 13.65
C GLY A 119 -17.17 9.83 12.80
N GLU A 120 -17.77 8.66 12.64
CA GLU A 120 -19.21 8.57 12.48
C GLU A 120 -19.83 9.59 13.45
N LYS A 121 -20.47 10.62 12.90
CA LYS A 121 -21.47 11.36 13.65
C LYS A 121 -22.59 10.35 13.90
N THR A 122 -22.43 9.54 14.95
CA THR A 122 -23.53 8.88 15.61
C THR A 122 -24.45 10.00 16.07
N ASP A 123 -25.47 10.26 15.26
CA ASP A 123 -26.65 10.99 15.66
C ASP A 123 -27.38 10.15 16.72
N THR A 124 -26.82 10.13 17.92
CA THR A 124 -27.47 9.67 19.14
C THR A 124 -27.88 10.90 19.93
N GLY A 125 -28.86 11.63 19.41
CA GLY A 125 -29.71 12.53 20.17
C GLY A 125 -30.94 11.77 20.66
N THR A 126 -30.86 11.17 21.85
CA THR A 126 -32.02 10.57 22.53
C THR A 126 -32.59 11.57 23.54
N GLY A 127 -33.92 11.76 23.53
CA GLY A 127 -34.71 12.36 24.62
C GLY A 127 -35.13 13.81 24.40
N GLN A 128 -36.33 14.30 24.71
CA GLN A 128 -37.46 13.80 25.51
C GLN A 128 -38.73 14.59 25.12
N GLN A 129 -39.88 13.91 25.09
CA GLN A 129 -41.16 14.28 25.75
C GLN A 129 -41.62 15.76 25.75
N GLN A 130 -42.81 16.04 25.17
CA GLN A 130 -43.99 16.64 25.85
C GLN A 130 -45.05 17.19 24.87
N LYS A 131 -46.33 16.86 25.17
CA LYS A 131 -47.58 17.59 24.82
C LYS A 131 -47.93 17.64 23.31
N GLN A 132 -49.12 17.26 22.85
CA GLN A 132 -50.48 17.25 23.41
C GLN A 132 -51.25 16.03 22.89
#